data_AF-A0A1V5WPT2-F1
#
_entry.id   AF-A0A1V5WPT2-F1
#
_cell.length_a   1.000
_cell.length_b   1.000
_cell.length_c   1.000
_cell.angle_alpha   90.00
_cell.angle_beta   90.00
_cell.angle_gamma   90.00
#
_symmetry.space_group_name_H-M   'P 1'
#
loop_
_entity.id
_entity.type
_entity.pdbx_description
1 polymer ?
#
loop_
_entity_poly.entity_id
_entity_poly.type
_entity_poly.pdbx_seq_one_letter_code
_entity_poly.pdbx_strand_id
1 'polypeptide(L)' 'MFRCDLCKKVSKPGDRPTTIVTKRREKEYSNRSKKGKEIISKGWEIVEEKKCCSFCGEANELAKEET' A
#
# COMPACT_ATOMS: atom_id res chain seq x y z
N MET A 1 16.44 12.74 -2.22
CA MET A 1 15.81 13.13 -0.93
C MET A 1 14.31 13.20 -1.15
N PHE A 2 13.52 12.62 -0.25
CA PHE A 2 12.05 12.65 -0.32
C PHE A 2 11.51 13.15 1.00
N ARG A 3 10.27 13.63 1.02
CA ARG A 3 9.60 14.03 2.25
C ARG A 3 8.73 12.87 2.73
N CYS A 4 8.90 12.48 3.98
CA CYS A 4 8.05 11.46 4.58
C CYS A 4 6.62 12.00 4.73
N ASP A 5 5.62 11.31 4.18
CA ASP A 5 4.21 11.70 4.26
C ASP A 5 3.66 11.65 5.70
N LEU A 6 4.23 10.81 6.57
CA LEU A 6 3.80 10.68 7.97
C LEU A 6 4.43 11.74 8.88
N CYS A 7 5.76 11.79 8.95
CA CYS A 7 6.45 12.68 9.89
C CYS A 7 6.85 14.03 9.29
N LYS A 8 6.57 14.26 7.99
CA LYS A 8 6.89 15.48 7.23
C LYS A 8 8.36 15.87 7.20
N LYS A 9 9.26 15.05 7.74
CA LYS A 9 10.72 15.23 7.69
C LYS A 9 11.25 14.93 6.29
N VAL A 10 12.28 15.66 5.89
CA VAL A 10 13.02 15.39 4.65
C VAL A 10 14.08 14.33 4.94
N SER A 11 14.09 13.27 4.14
CA SER A 11 15.04 12.17 4.26
C SER A 11 16.44 12.61 3.84
N LYS A 12 17.46 11.99 4.44
CA LYS A 12 18.87 12.31 4.13
C LYS A 12 19.25 11.84 2.72
N PRO A 13 20.31 12.38 2.11
CA PRO A 13 20.87 11.83 0.88
C PRO A 13 21.30 10.37 1.13
N GLY A 14 20.78 9.42 0.34
CA GLY A 14 21.04 7.98 0.50
C GLY A 14 19.92 7.18 1.18
N ASP A 15 18.97 7.84 1.84
CA ASP A 15 17.79 7.17 2.40
C ASP A 15 16.84 6.68 1.29
N ARG A 16 16.28 5.47 1.49
CA ARG A 16 15.29 4.87 0.60
C ARG A 16 13.88 5.06 1.17
N PRO A 17 12.90 5.48 0.35
CA PRO A 17 11.51 5.56 0.78
C PRO A 17 10.90 4.17 0.96
N THR A 18 10.23 3.95 2.08
CA THR A 18 9.37 2.80 2.32
C THR A 18 7.96 3.17 1.92
N THR A 19 7.35 2.40 1.03
CA THR A 19 5.96 2.60 0.64
C THR A 19 5.06 1.80 1.57
N ILE A 20 4.12 2.48 2.22
CA ILE A 20 3.12 1.83 3.07
C ILE A 20 1.74 1.95 2.43
N VAL A 21 0.98 0.85 2.47
CA VAL A 21 -0.42 0.85 2.04
C VAL A 21 -1.28 1.40 3.19
N THR A 22 -1.93 2.54 3.00
CA THR A 22 -2.79 3.17 4.03
C THR A 22 -4.25 2.80 3.86
N LYS A 23 -4.70 2.57 2.63
CA LYS A 23 -6.10 2.27 2.35
C LYS A 23 -6.22 1.15 1.33
N ARG A 24 -7.01 0.13 1.68
CA ARG A 24 -7.43 -0.94 0.78
C ARG A 24 -8.95 -0.87 0.64
N ARG A 25 -9.47 -1.20 -0.53
CA ARG A 25 -10.90 -1.41 -0.76
C ARG A 25 -11.14 -2.78 -1.33
N GLU A 26 -12.26 -3.38 -0.95
CA GLU A 26 -12.76 -4.57 -1.64
C GLU A 26 -13.18 -4.17 -3.05
N LYS A 27 -12.75 -4.96 -4.03
CA LYS A 27 -13.10 -4.76 -5.43
C LYS A 27 -13.43 -6.10 -6.06
N GLU A 28 -14.53 -6.10 -6.79
CA GLU A 28 -14.93 -7.22 -7.62
C GLU A 28 -14.30 -7.05 -9.01
N TYR A 29 -13.54 -8.04 -9.44
CA TYR A 29 -12.94 -8.09 -10.76
C TYR A 29 -13.76 -9.06 -11.61
N SER A 30 -14.45 -8.52 -12.61
CA SER A 30 -15.09 -9.31 -13.66
C SER A 30 -14.03 -9.72 -14.68
N ASN A 31 -13.62 -10.98 -14.65
CA ASN A 31 -12.72 -11.56 -15.63
C ASN A 31 -13.49 -12.44 -16.59
N ARG A 32 -13.00 -12.58 -17.83
CA ARG A 32 -13.59 -13.51 -18.80
C ARG A 32 -12.69 -14.72 -18.96
N SER A 33 -13.23 -15.90 -18.69
CA SER A 33 -12.53 -17.16 -18.92
C SER A 33 -12.24 -17.35 -20.41
N LYS A 34 -11.18 -18.11 -20.76
CA LYS A 34 -10.86 -18.50 -22.14
C LYS A 34 -12.02 -19.18 -22.87
N LYS A 35 -12.99 -19.77 -22.14
CA LYS A 35 -14.22 -20.38 -22.68
C LYS A 35 -15.44 -19.44 -22.71
N GLY A 36 -15.24 -18.12 -22.55
CA GLY A 36 -16.28 -17.11 -22.67
C GLY A 36 -17.17 -16.91 -21.44
N LYS A 37 -17.04 -17.74 -20.39
CA LYS A 37 -17.75 -17.58 -19.10
C LYS A 37 -17.18 -16.42 -18.29
N GLU A 38 -18.07 -15.59 -17.72
CA GLU A 38 -17.69 -14.54 -16.78
C GLU A 38 -17.35 -15.14 -15.42
N ILE A 39 -16.20 -14.73 -14.86
CA ILE A 39 -15.71 -15.14 -13.55
C ILE A 39 -15.60 -13.86 -12.73
N ILE A 40 -16.43 -13.75 -11.69
CA ILE A 40 -16.34 -12.67 -10.73
C ILE A 40 -15.41 -13.12 -9.61
N SER A 41 -14.28 -12.44 -9.47
CA SER A 41 -13.33 -12.67 -8.37
C SER A 41 -13.34 -11.48 -7.43
N LYS A 42 -13.54 -11.73 -6.14
CA LYS A 42 -13.40 -10.71 -5.10
C LYS A 42 -11.94 -10.60 -4.69
N GLY A 43 -11.42 -9.39 -4.64
CA GLY A 43 -10.05 -9.13 -4.21
C GLY A 43 -9.93 -7.78 -3.51
N TRP A 44 -8.73 -7.47 -3.06
CA TRP A 44 -8.41 -6.20 -2.43
C TRP A 44 -7.63 -5.34 -3.42
N GLU A 45 -8.07 -4.10 -3.62
CA GLU A 45 -7.34 -3.10 -4.38
C GLU A 45 -6.69 -2.10 -3.41
N ILE A 46 -5.44 -1.76 -3.67
CA ILE A 46 -4.73 -0.71 -2.94
C ILE A 46 -5.25 0.64 -3.45
N VAL A 47 -5.88 1.41 -2.59
CA VAL A 47 -6.47 2.73 -2.93
C VAL A 47 -5.49 3.85 -2.68
N GLU A 48 -4.72 3.73 -1.60
CA GLU A 48 -3.80 4.79 -1.19
C GLU A 48 -2.51 4.19 -0.63
N GLU A 49 -1.40 4.75 -1.10
CA GLU A 49 -0.05 4.44 -0.68
C GLU A 49 0.66 5.73 -0.30
N LYS A 50 1.45 5.68 0.77
CA LYS A 50 2.24 6.81 1.26
C LYS A 50 3.72 6.46 1.30
N LYS A 51 4.57 7.42 0.96
CA LYS A 51 6.02 7.26 1.00
C LYS A 51 6.55 7.76 2.33
N CYS A 52 7.17 6.87 3.08
CA CYS A 52 7.61 7.13 4.43
C CYS A 52 9.09 6.84 4.60
N CYS A 53 9.70 7.40 5.63
CA CYS A 53 11.02 6.95 6.08
C CYS A 53 10.91 5.55 6.70
N SER A 54 12.02 4.82 6.74
CA SER A 54 12.10 3.44 7.25
C SER A 54 11.43 3.29 8.61
N PHE A 55 11.75 4.19 9.54
CA PHE A 55 11.18 4.22 10.89
C PHE A 55 9.65 4.36 10.91
N CYS A 56 9.09 5.24 10.09
CA CYS A 56 7.64 5.42 10.01
C CYS A 56 6.95 4.30 9.24
N GLY A 57 7.68 3.63 8.33
CA GLY A 57 7.22 2.42 7.66
C GLY A 57 7.08 1.26 8.64
N GLU A 58 8.14 0.96 9.38
CA GLU A 58 8.19 -0.12 10.37
C GLU A 58 7.14 0.07 11.48
N ALA A 59 7.00 1.28 12.01
CA ALA A 59 5.97 1.59 13.00
C ALA A 59 4.54 1.35 12.48
N ASN A 60 4.30 1.53 11.18
CA ASN A 60 2.99 1.30 10.57
C ASN A 60 2.72 -0.19 10.33
N GLU A 61 3.74 -0.98 10.03
CA GLU A 61 3.62 -2.44 9.88
C GLU A 61 3.36 -3.11 11.23
N LEU A 62 4.12 -2.74 12.27
CA LEU A 62 3.89 -3.19 13.65
C LEU A 62 2.46 -2.90 14.13
N ALA A 63 1.96 -1.69 13.89
CA ALA A 63 0.60 -1.29 14.28
C ALA A 63 -0.51 -2.09 13.57
N LYS A 64 -0.20 -2.75 12.43
CA LYS A 64 -1.17 -3.59 11.71
C LYS A 64 -1.14 -5.05 12.14
N GLU A 65 -0.05 -5.52 12.75
CA GLU A 65 0.04 -6.90 13.28
C GLU A 65 -0.69 -7.06 14.63
N GLU A 66 -0.94 -5.96 15.35
CA GLU A 66 -1.65 -5.97 16.64
C GLU A 66 -3.18 -5.89 16.53
N THR A 67 -3.76 -5.95 15.32
CA THR A 67 -5.22 -5.87 15.09
C THR A 67 -5.77 -7.08 14.36
#